data_AF-A0A1U8IE64-F1
#
_entry.id   AF-A0A1U8IE64-F1
#
_cell.length_a   1.000
_cell.length_b   1.000
_cell.length_c   1.000
_cell.angle_alpha   90.00
_cell.angle_beta   90.00
_cell.angle_gamma   90.00
#
_symmetry.space_group_name_H-M   'P 1'
#
loop_
_entity.id
_entity.type
_entity.pdbx_description
1 polymer ?
#
loop_
_entity_poly.entity_id
_entity_poly.type
_entity_poly.pdbx_seq_one_letter_code
_entity_poly.pdbx_strand_id
1 'polypeptide(L)'
;MEMNEFNVDEKYMHMRNPESNAVQFHEEALSTGEGIQEMFGANLDRIDLDLACCNEKLVNLHVLLMFLLGWDKDPEEMAYGSSDISAQFIEKALVFDLLCGILDSELREVETFLSAVQSEIVDARRKTSSCVPLGTLSEKMDKKLHDSEESLKRCQGIVLEVKLLSTKLQASFPYFKHENWTNDEAMDVSEQYQLSNIIGKSKVLTVEQQRQILRMLDKSLARELELENKLLESGQNEESLKLKLHHTEQVALRMEEAAEVVWGRFLEAENAAEVLMGISKELLGRLQIVQFNMNGSIQREAELKSKIEGCIEELNAKDIALEKLEISNVEHAAKASEVFTLRKNMKLLEEQLKESEIQLKNAMASSETSQEHLHEMETVIDSLKVSIYEAESRAESAEAKVSELTDANLELTEELNFLKGNNEKSTKKVTSLEKQLRESEIQLQHAKASSEASQEQQNMLYSAIWDMETLIEDLKSKVSKAESRTEGVEEQCIELSESNFELNNELGILRHEIECLETSLNQANFEKEANAKEISHRTKLITDMVAQLATERERIQKQLSSIVKEKEILVKKLQNMVKADSTAVCNSGGDDGNEISVLNSDSTRATCTKTFEKAATSATSVQAGG
;
A
#
# COMPACT_ATOMS: atom_id res chain seq x y z
N MET A 1 -15.62 -48.91 -47.36
CA MET A 1 -15.58 -50.02 -46.38
C MET A 1 -14.76 -49.53 -45.21
N GLU A 2 -15.38 -49.17 -44.08
CA GLU A 2 -16.82 -49.26 -43.78
C GLU A 2 -17.63 -48.10 -44.40
N MET A 3 -18.85 -47.85 -43.92
CA MET A 3 -19.76 -46.76 -44.32
C MET A 3 -20.39 -46.17 -43.05
N ASN A 4 -20.81 -44.90 -43.09
CA ASN A 4 -22.05 -44.49 -42.42
C ASN A 4 -22.56 -43.12 -42.94
N GLU A 5 -23.79 -43.16 -43.43
CA GLU A 5 -24.70 -42.03 -43.70
C GLU A 5 -25.83 -42.13 -42.65
N PHE A 6 -26.66 -41.15 -42.30
CA PHE A 6 -27.03 -39.84 -42.84
C PHE A 6 -27.06 -38.80 -41.66
N ASN A 7 -27.41 -37.51 -41.79
CA ASN A 7 -28.12 -36.81 -42.85
C ASN A 7 -27.73 -35.33 -43.02
N VAL A 8 -28.21 -34.76 -44.12
CA VAL A 8 -28.36 -33.33 -44.41
C VAL A 8 -29.52 -32.72 -43.60
N ASP A 9 -29.43 -31.45 -43.22
CA ASP A 9 -30.51 -30.50 -43.49
C ASP A 9 -29.91 -29.16 -43.94
N GLU A 10 -30.48 -28.54 -44.97
CA GLU A 10 -29.91 -27.40 -45.70
C GLU A 10 -31.01 -26.38 -45.97
N LYS A 11 -30.86 -25.13 -45.44
CA LYS A 11 -31.93 -24.14 -45.60
C LYS A 11 -31.51 -22.66 -45.66
N TYR A 12 -31.04 -22.26 -46.84
CA TYR A 12 -30.98 -20.87 -47.38
C TYR A 12 -30.06 -19.89 -46.61
N MET A 13 -29.14 -19.15 -47.25
CA MET A 13 -29.32 -18.06 -48.22
C MET A 13 -30.22 -16.91 -47.67
N HIS A 14 -29.85 -15.63 -47.73
CA HIS A 14 -28.88 -14.98 -48.61
C HIS A 14 -28.37 -13.61 -48.06
N MET A 15 -27.16 -13.21 -48.47
CA MET A 15 -26.67 -11.84 -48.71
C MET A 15 -27.03 -10.67 -47.73
N ARG A 16 -26.01 -10.29 -46.94
CA ARG A 16 -25.74 -8.94 -46.39
C ARG A 16 -25.68 -7.89 -47.52
N ASN A 17 -26.21 -6.67 -47.41
CA ASN A 17 -25.56 -5.39 -46.97
C ASN A 17 -26.39 -4.20 -47.59
N PRO A 18 -26.19 -2.90 -47.29
CA PRO A 18 -25.79 -2.17 -46.06
C PRO A 18 -26.83 -1.06 -45.66
N GLU A 19 -26.41 -0.08 -44.83
CA GLU A 19 -27.08 1.22 -44.52
C GLU A 19 -28.42 1.16 -43.72
N SER A 20 -28.67 1.96 -42.68
CA SER A 20 -28.25 3.34 -42.40
C SER A 20 -28.05 3.64 -40.91
N ASN A 21 -27.29 4.69 -40.58
CA ASN A 21 -27.29 5.28 -39.24
C ASN A 21 -28.61 6.02 -38.96
N ALA A 22 -29.33 5.60 -37.92
CA ALA A 22 -30.39 6.38 -37.29
C ALA A 22 -30.08 6.53 -35.80
N VAL A 23 -29.86 7.76 -35.34
CA VAL A 23 -29.54 8.04 -33.94
C VAL A 23 -30.80 7.87 -33.10
N GLN A 24 -30.77 6.95 -32.14
CA GLN A 24 -31.80 6.81 -31.11
C GLN A 24 -31.12 6.72 -29.75
N PHE A 25 -31.05 7.87 -29.06
CA PHE A 25 -30.55 7.95 -27.69
C PHE A 25 -31.53 7.20 -26.76
N HIS A 26 -31.15 6.02 -26.27
CA HIS A 26 -31.79 5.41 -25.10
C HIS A 26 -31.13 5.94 -23.83
N GLU A 27 -31.76 6.98 -23.27
CA GLU A 27 -31.47 7.55 -21.95
C GLU A 27 -32.00 6.60 -20.86
N GLU A 28 -31.40 5.42 -20.71
CA GLU A 28 -31.97 4.36 -19.86
C GLU A 28 -30.90 3.47 -19.20
N ALA A 29 -30.06 4.08 -18.35
CA ALA A 29 -29.04 3.39 -17.55
C ALA A 29 -28.86 3.94 -16.12
N LEU A 30 -29.88 4.61 -15.56
CA LEU A 30 -29.90 5.06 -14.15
C LEU A 30 -30.73 4.09 -13.28
N SER A 31 -30.24 2.88 -13.06
CA SER A 31 -30.85 1.95 -12.10
C SER A 31 -29.86 0.95 -11.49
N THR A 32 -28.99 1.46 -10.61
CA THR A 32 -28.35 0.65 -9.56
C THR A 32 -28.26 1.53 -8.31
N GLY A 33 -29.29 1.47 -7.46
CA GLY A 33 -29.42 2.38 -6.31
C GLY A 33 -28.24 2.32 -5.32
N GLU A 34 -27.57 1.17 -5.28
CA GLU A 34 -26.43 0.87 -4.42
C GLU A 34 -25.20 1.74 -4.74
N GLY A 35 -24.84 1.91 -6.02
CA GLY A 35 -23.71 2.76 -6.43
C GLY A 35 -23.97 4.25 -6.24
N ILE A 36 -25.22 4.69 -6.37
CA ILE A 36 -25.64 6.07 -6.06
C ILE A 36 -25.56 6.31 -4.54
N GLN A 37 -26.01 5.33 -3.75
CA GLN A 37 -25.93 5.35 -2.28
C GLN A 37 -24.48 5.42 -1.77
N GLU A 38 -23.57 4.62 -2.33
CA GLU A 38 -22.16 4.62 -1.94
C GLU A 38 -21.47 5.96 -2.29
N MET A 39 -21.75 6.50 -3.49
CA MET A 39 -21.28 7.84 -3.88
C MET A 39 -21.79 8.94 -2.93
N PHE A 40 -23.04 8.88 -2.46
CA PHE A 40 -23.55 9.85 -1.48
C PHE A 40 -22.94 9.68 -0.09
N GLY A 41 -22.71 8.44 0.37
CA GLY A 41 -21.99 8.16 1.61
C GLY A 41 -20.60 8.78 1.60
N ALA A 42 -19.79 8.48 0.58
CA ALA A 42 -18.43 8.98 0.44
C ALA A 42 -18.33 10.52 0.37
N ASN A 43 -19.32 11.21 -0.21
CA ASN A 43 -19.34 12.67 -0.22
C ASN A 43 -19.65 13.26 1.17
N LEU A 44 -20.51 12.63 1.97
CA LEU A 44 -20.77 13.06 3.35
C LEU A 44 -19.59 12.75 4.28
N ASP A 45 -18.99 11.57 4.16
CA ASP A 45 -17.78 11.21 4.91
C ASP A 45 -16.59 12.11 4.57
N ARG A 46 -16.50 12.65 3.33
CA ARG A 46 -15.55 13.72 3.00
C ARG A 46 -15.88 15.03 3.72
N ILE A 47 -17.12 15.50 3.66
CA ILE A 47 -17.56 16.74 4.33
C ILE A 47 -17.31 16.69 5.84
N ASP A 48 -17.56 15.56 6.50
CA ASP A 48 -17.30 15.38 7.93
C ASP A 48 -15.78 15.43 8.24
N LEU A 49 -14.93 14.85 7.38
CA LEU A 49 -13.46 14.91 7.49
C LEU A 49 -12.92 16.32 7.25
N ASP A 50 -13.43 17.01 6.23
CA ASP A 50 -13.08 18.40 5.90
C ASP A 50 -13.42 19.35 7.06
N LEU A 51 -14.58 19.16 7.70
CA LEU A 51 -14.98 19.90 8.90
C LEU A 51 -14.11 19.56 10.13
N ALA A 52 -13.73 18.30 10.31
CA ALA A 52 -12.84 17.90 11.41
C ALA A 52 -11.44 18.53 11.26
N CYS A 53 -10.86 18.47 10.05
CA CYS A 53 -9.59 19.10 9.71
C CYS A 53 -9.64 20.63 9.90
N CYS A 54 -10.72 21.28 9.46
CA CYS A 54 -10.89 22.73 9.67
C CYS A 54 -11.03 23.08 11.17
N ASN A 55 -11.72 22.25 11.96
CA ASN A 55 -11.83 22.47 13.41
C ASN A 55 -10.47 22.33 14.11
N GLU A 56 -9.62 21.39 13.70
CA GLU A 56 -8.23 21.28 14.19
C GLU A 56 -7.39 22.51 13.81
N LYS A 57 -7.40 22.92 12.53
CA LYS A 57 -6.72 24.15 12.08
C LYS A 57 -7.20 25.38 12.87
N LEU A 58 -8.50 25.47 13.15
CA LEU A 58 -9.09 26.57 13.90
C LEU A 58 -8.72 26.56 15.40
N VAL A 59 -8.56 25.40 16.02
CA VAL A 59 -7.99 25.26 17.37
C VAL A 59 -6.53 25.74 17.39
N ASN A 60 -5.73 25.38 16.38
CA ASN A 60 -4.34 25.83 16.27
C ASN A 60 -4.24 27.36 16.09
N LEU A 61 -5.15 27.97 15.30
CA LEU A 61 -5.26 29.43 15.20
C LEU A 61 -5.74 30.09 16.51
N HIS A 62 -6.60 29.42 17.29
CA HIS A 62 -6.99 29.90 18.61
C HIS A 62 -5.82 29.85 19.61
N VAL A 63 -4.94 28.83 19.54
CA VAL A 63 -3.69 28.79 20.32
C VAL A 63 -2.74 29.93 19.93
N LEU A 64 -2.56 30.20 18.64
CA LEU A 64 -1.78 31.35 18.15
C LEU A 64 -2.36 32.68 18.65
N LEU A 65 -3.69 32.85 18.64
CA LEU A 65 -4.37 34.00 19.21
C LEU A 65 -4.16 34.12 20.72
N MET A 66 -4.22 33.03 21.48
CA MET A 66 -3.96 33.05 22.93
C MET A 66 -2.50 33.44 23.24
N PHE A 67 -1.55 32.92 22.44
CA PHE A 67 -0.15 33.32 22.52
C PHE A 67 0.05 34.81 22.21
N LEU A 68 -0.65 35.36 21.21
CA LEU A 68 -0.62 36.79 20.89
C LEU A 68 -1.33 37.68 21.91
N LEU A 69 -2.39 37.20 22.57
CA LEU A 69 -3.06 37.90 23.68
C LEU A 69 -2.22 37.89 24.96
N GLY A 70 -1.43 36.85 25.18
CA GLY A 70 -0.42 36.74 26.23
C GLY A 70 0.94 37.32 25.85
N TRP A 71 1.11 37.85 24.63
CA TRP A 71 2.36 38.45 24.19
C TRP A 71 2.69 39.70 25.02
N ASP A 72 3.99 39.85 25.27
CA ASP A 72 4.55 40.52 26.44
C ASP A 72 4.00 41.95 26.66
N LYS A 73 3.14 42.12 27.68
CA LYS A 73 2.56 43.42 28.07
C LYS A 73 3.41 44.10 29.14
N ASP A 74 4.67 44.34 28.79
CA ASP A 74 5.61 45.20 29.51
C ASP A 74 5.73 46.58 28.84
N PRO A 75 4.74 47.50 28.99
CA PRO A 75 4.90 48.90 28.60
C PRO A 75 5.82 49.66 29.58
N GLU A 76 6.10 49.10 30.75
CA GLU A 76 6.88 49.78 31.80
C GLU A 76 8.38 49.88 31.47
N GLU A 77 8.94 49.01 30.62
CA GLU A 77 10.33 49.14 30.13
C GLU A 77 10.46 50.21 29.02
N MET A 78 9.36 50.69 28.42
CA MET A 78 9.37 51.74 27.39
C MET A 78 9.29 53.18 27.94
N ALA A 79 8.96 53.37 29.22
CA ALA A 79 8.57 54.69 29.72
C ALA A 79 9.73 55.58 30.24
N TYR A 80 10.96 55.07 30.37
CA TYR A 80 12.05 55.81 31.02
C TYR A 80 13.43 55.68 30.34
N GLY A 81 13.77 56.66 29.49
CA GLY A 81 15.14 57.20 29.55
C GLY A 81 16.08 57.04 28.34
N SER A 82 15.62 56.80 27.12
CA SER A 82 16.38 57.21 25.92
C SER A 82 15.49 57.47 24.70
N SER A 83 15.98 58.26 23.75
CA SER A 83 15.28 58.62 22.50
C SER A 83 15.33 57.53 21.42
N ASP A 84 16.06 56.45 21.69
CA ASP A 84 16.56 55.54 20.66
C ASP A 84 15.80 54.23 20.80
N ILE A 85 14.84 54.00 19.88
CA ILE A 85 14.04 52.78 19.84
C ILE A 85 14.99 51.60 19.65
N SER A 86 15.11 50.73 20.66
CA SER A 86 16.01 49.57 20.61
C SER A 86 15.69 48.69 19.41
N ALA A 87 16.73 48.23 18.70
CA ALA A 87 16.58 47.30 17.58
C ALA A 87 15.80 46.03 18.00
N GLN A 88 15.96 45.58 19.25
CA GLN A 88 15.22 44.44 19.81
C GLN A 88 13.73 44.72 20.00
N PHE A 89 13.33 45.97 20.23
CA PHE A 89 11.90 46.34 20.25
C PHE A 89 11.30 46.32 18.85
N ILE A 90 12.03 46.88 17.86
CA ILE A 90 11.61 46.85 16.45
C ILE A 90 11.49 45.39 15.97
N GLU A 91 12.45 44.54 16.32
CA GLU A 91 12.41 43.09 16.02
C GLU A 91 11.21 42.39 16.69
N LYS A 92 11.00 42.57 18.01
CA LYS A 92 9.82 42.03 18.72
C LYS A 92 8.50 42.49 18.08
N ALA A 93 8.39 43.76 17.69
CA ALA A 93 7.17 44.32 17.11
C ALA A 93 6.92 43.82 15.68
N LEU A 94 7.95 43.74 14.82
CA LEU A 94 7.84 43.17 13.48
C LEU A 94 7.46 41.68 13.52
N VAL A 95 7.94 40.92 14.51
CA VAL A 95 7.51 39.53 14.75
C VAL A 95 6.04 39.48 15.18
N PHE A 96 5.60 40.36 16.08
CA PHE A 96 4.19 40.45 16.50
C PHE A 96 3.25 40.81 15.33
N ASP A 97 3.60 41.81 14.52
CA ASP A 97 2.84 42.20 13.33
C ASP A 97 2.80 41.08 12.28
N LEU A 98 3.92 40.38 12.06
CA LEU A 98 3.98 39.21 11.17
C LEU A 98 3.07 38.08 11.65
N LEU A 99 3.09 37.75 12.94
CA LEU A 99 2.22 36.72 13.54
C LEU A 99 0.73 37.12 13.50
N CYS A 100 0.40 38.40 13.68
CA CYS A 100 -0.95 38.91 13.47
C CYS A 100 -1.38 38.83 12.00
N GLY A 101 -0.47 39.14 11.06
CA GLY A 101 -0.71 39.01 9.62
C GLY A 101 -0.91 37.56 9.18
N ILE A 102 -0.17 36.62 9.75
CA ILE A 102 -0.37 35.18 9.57
C ILE A 102 -1.76 34.78 10.10
N LEU A 103 -2.09 35.14 11.35
CA LEU A 103 -3.40 34.83 11.95
C LEU A 103 -4.57 35.34 11.09
N ASP A 104 -4.54 36.60 10.64
CA ASP A 104 -5.58 37.20 9.79
C ASP A 104 -5.61 36.63 8.35
N SER A 105 -4.51 36.07 7.86
CA SER A 105 -4.42 35.40 6.56
C SER A 105 -5.00 33.98 6.62
N GLU A 106 -4.56 33.18 7.59
CA GLU A 106 -5.03 31.81 7.82
C GLU A 106 -6.52 31.78 8.18
N LEU A 107 -6.98 32.73 9.01
CA LEU A 107 -8.40 32.86 9.37
C LEU A 107 -9.28 33.20 8.16
N ARG A 108 -8.76 33.97 7.20
CA ARG A 108 -9.44 34.28 5.92
C ARG A 108 -9.48 33.05 5.02
N GLU A 109 -8.43 32.26 4.97
CA GLU A 109 -8.43 30.99 4.21
C GLU A 109 -9.50 30.04 4.78
N VAL A 110 -9.53 29.85 6.11
CA VAL A 110 -10.58 29.07 6.80
C VAL A 110 -11.98 29.62 6.52
N GLU A 111 -12.17 30.95 6.53
CA GLU A 111 -13.45 31.59 6.18
C GLU A 111 -13.87 31.29 4.72
N THR A 112 -12.93 31.24 3.77
CA THR A 112 -13.21 30.82 2.39
C THR A 112 -13.46 29.31 2.25
N PHE A 113 -12.75 28.47 2.99
CA PHE A 113 -12.95 27.02 2.98
C PHE A 113 -14.32 26.63 3.56
N LEU A 114 -14.69 27.18 4.72
CA LEU A 114 -16.01 26.97 5.32
C LEU A 114 -17.14 27.47 4.39
N SER A 115 -16.89 28.50 3.57
CA SER A 115 -17.83 28.95 2.55
C SER A 115 -17.98 27.95 1.38
N ALA A 116 -16.90 27.26 0.99
CA ALA A 116 -16.96 26.18 0.01
C ALA A 116 -17.69 24.94 0.56
N VAL A 117 -17.32 24.48 1.77
CA VAL A 117 -18.00 23.36 2.46
C VAL A 117 -19.49 23.66 2.69
N GLN A 118 -19.85 24.91 3.00
CA GLN A 118 -21.27 25.32 3.07
C GLN A 118 -21.99 25.17 1.73
N SER A 119 -21.34 25.46 0.60
CA SER A 119 -21.92 25.21 -0.73
C SER A 119 -22.08 23.71 -1.02
N GLU A 120 -21.11 22.88 -0.62
CA GLU A 120 -21.19 21.42 -0.79
C GLU A 120 -22.29 20.80 0.08
N ILE A 121 -22.45 21.23 1.32
CA ILE A 121 -23.56 20.82 2.20
C ILE A 121 -24.91 21.21 1.60
N VAL A 122 -25.06 22.42 1.04
CA VAL A 122 -26.30 22.87 0.39
C VAL A 122 -26.58 22.15 -0.93
N ASP A 123 -25.55 21.70 -1.66
CA ASP A 123 -25.70 20.84 -2.83
C ASP A 123 -26.07 19.39 -2.45
N ALA A 124 -25.35 18.79 -1.49
CA ALA A 124 -25.68 17.49 -0.91
C ALA A 124 -27.12 17.47 -0.39
N ARG A 125 -27.55 18.49 0.37
CA ARG A 125 -28.91 18.58 0.91
C ARG A 125 -29.98 18.66 -0.18
N ARG A 126 -29.71 19.37 -1.28
CA ARG A 126 -30.62 19.39 -2.45
C ARG A 126 -30.69 18.02 -3.14
N LYS A 127 -29.56 17.31 -3.24
CA LYS A 127 -29.50 15.96 -3.81
C LYS A 127 -30.23 14.93 -2.94
N THR A 128 -30.01 14.91 -1.62
CA THR A 128 -30.76 14.07 -0.67
C THR A 128 -32.27 14.38 -0.74
N SER A 129 -32.65 15.66 -0.74
CA SER A 129 -34.06 16.09 -0.89
C SER A 129 -34.70 15.73 -2.23
N SER A 130 -33.91 15.43 -3.26
CA SER A 130 -34.39 15.00 -4.58
C SER A 130 -34.53 13.48 -4.73
N CYS A 131 -34.03 12.72 -3.75
CA CYS A 131 -34.15 11.27 -3.74
C CYS A 131 -35.58 10.86 -3.34
N VAL A 132 -36.19 9.92 -4.07
CA VAL A 132 -37.51 9.37 -3.73
C VAL A 132 -37.40 8.60 -2.40
N PRO A 133 -38.34 8.71 -1.45
CA PRO A 133 -38.11 8.33 -0.04
C PRO A 133 -37.76 6.85 0.18
N LEU A 134 -36.45 6.53 0.24
CA LEU A 134 -35.93 5.19 0.55
C LEU A 134 -35.86 4.92 2.06
N GLY A 135 -36.93 5.32 2.77
CA GLY A 135 -37.15 5.05 4.19
C GLY A 135 -35.98 5.42 5.12
N THR A 136 -35.64 4.48 6.00
CA THR A 136 -34.66 4.63 7.09
C THR A 136 -33.24 4.99 6.65
N LEU A 137 -32.90 4.81 5.37
CA LEU A 137 -31.61 5.24 4.84
C LEU A 137 -31.55 6.75 4.58
N SER A 138 -32.68 7.37 4.16
CA SER A 138 -32.77 8.84 4.08
C SER A 138 -32.59 9.44 5.45
N GLU A 139 -33.32 8.94 6.46
CA GLU A 139 -33.23 9.42 7.85
C GLU A 139 -31.80 9.38 8.39
N LYS A 140 -31.01 8.35 8.04
CA LYS A 140 -29.58 8.27 8.40
C LYS A 140 -28.72 9.30 7.66
N MET A 141 -29.01 9.56 6.38
CA MET A 141 -28.29 10.52 5.53
C MET A 141 -28.61 11.97 5.93
N ASP A 142 -29.89 12.28 6.12
CA ASP A 142 -30.41 13.55 6.62
C ASP A 142 -29.87 13.86 8.02
N LYS A 143 -29.77 12.85 8.90
CA LYS A 143 -29.13 13.03 10.21
C LYS A 143 -27.65 13.37 10.07
N LYS A 144 -26.86 12.61 9.30
CA LYS A 144 -25.44 12.92 9.07
C LYS A 144 -25.27 14.36 8.59
N LEU A 145 -26.00 14.75 7.55
CA LEU A 145 -25.94 16.09 6.99
C LEU A 145 -26.33 17.17 8.02
N HIS A 146 -27.25 16.87 8.94
CA HIS A 146 -27.59 17.75 10.06
C HIS A 146 -26.46 17.89 11.08
N ASP A 147 -25.79 16.78 11.42
CA ASP A 147 -24.64 16.74 12.32
C ASP A 147 -23.44 17.51 11.70
N SER A 148 -23.24 17.43 10.37
CA SER A 148 -22.30 18.26 9.59
C SER A 148 -22.72 19.75 9.59
N GLU A 149 -24.01 20.05 9.39
CA GLU A 149 -24.55 21.41 9.43
C GLU A 149 -24.40 22.09 10.80
N GLU A 150 -24.50 21.35 11.90
CA GLU A 150 -24.22 21.90 13.23
C GLU A 150 -22.71 22.15 13.41
N SER A 151 -21.88 21.23 12.93
CA SER A 151 -20.42 21.34 13.04
C SER A 151 -19.83 22.47 12.19
N LEU A 152 -20.39 22.73 11.00
CA LEU A 152 -20.12 23.95 10.22
C LEU A 152 -20.47 25.22 11.01
N LYS A 153 -21.66 25.30 11.61
CA LYS A 153 -22.08 26.46 12.42
C LYS A 153 -21.17 26.67 13.63
N ARG A 154 -20.69 25.58 14.25
CA ARG A 154 -19.71 25.61 15.36
C ARG A 154 -18.38 26.22 14.91
N CYS A 155 -17.85 25.77 13.76
CA CYS A 155 -16.63 26.34 13.17
C CYS A 155 -16.80 27.82 12.81
N GLN A 156 -17.92 28.19 12.16
CA GLN A 156 -18.23 29.59 11.83
C GLN A 156 -18.35 30.48 13.09
N GLY A 157 -18.92 29.97 14.18
CA GLY A 157 -18.97 30.67 15.46
C GLY A 157 -17.58 30.95 16.04
N ILE A 158 -16.70 29.94 16.05
CA ILE A 158 -15.32 30.09 16.56
C ILE A 158 -14.49 31.00 15.64
N VAL A 159 -14.67 30.96 14.31
CA VAL A 159 -14.06 31.93 13.38
C VAL A 159 -14.45 33.36 13.73
N LEU A 160 -15.74 33.62 14.01
CA LEU A 160 -16.21 34.95 14.41
C LEU A 160 -15.64 35.39 15.77
N GLU A 161 -15.48 34.48 16.73
CA GLU A 161 -14.85 34.76 18.02
C GLU A 161 -13.35 35.08 17.88
N VAL A 162 -12.60 34.29 17.12
CA VAL A 162 -11.17 34.54 16.83
C VAL A 162 -11.00 35.87 16.07
N LYS A 163 -11.90 36.20 15.14
CA LYS A 163 -11.92 37.47 14.38
C LYS A 163 -12.23 38.68 15.28
N LEU A 164 -13.15 38.54 16.23
CA LEU A 164 -13.46 39.56 17.24
C LEU A 164 -12.28 39.79 18.20
N LEU A 165 -11.59 38.72 18.60
CA LEU A 165 -10.42 38.80 19.48
C LEU A 165 -9.17 39.32 18.75
N SER A 166 -8.92 38.96 17.48
CA SER A 166 -7.86 39.55 16.65
C SER A 166 -8.08 41.06 16.45
N THR A 167 -9.30 41.48 16.09
CA THR A 167 -9.60 42.92 15.94
C THR A 167 -9.47 43.68 17.26
N LYS A 168 -9.83 43.08 18.41
CA LYS A 168 -9.59 43.66 19.74
C LYS A 168 -8.10 43.72 20.10
N LEU A 169 -7.32 42.69 19.75
CA LEU A 169 -5.86 42.65 19.93
C LEU A 169 -5.21 43.80 19.15
N GLN A 170 -5.50 43.91 17.85
CA GLN A 170 -4.99 44.98 16.99
C GLN A 170 -5.42 46.38 17.42
N ALA A 171 -6.59 46.53 18.05
CA ALA A 171 -7.01 47.80 18.66
C ALA A 171 -6.20 48.14 19.93
N SER A 172 -5.70 47.13 20.66
CA SER A 172 -4.87 47.32 21.86
C SER A 172 -3.37 47.48 21.59
N PHE A 173 -2.91 47.20 20.36
CA PHE A 173 -1.52 47.35 19.92
C PHE A 173 -1.43 48.17 18.61
N PRO A 174 -1.62 49.50 18.65
CA PRO A 174 -1.67 50.34 17.45
C PRO A 174 -0.29 50.68 16.83
N TYR A 175 0.81 50.13 17.36
CA TYR A 175 2.18 50.60 17.15
C TYR A 175 2.63 50.79 15.69
N PHE A 176 2.10 50.01 14.73
CA PHE A 176 2.49 50.06 13.32
C PHE A 176 1.34 50.33 12.32
N LYS A 177 0.13 50.70 12.78
CA LYS A 177 -0.95 51.14 11.87
C LYS A 177 -0.73 52.58 11.38
N HIS A 178 0.26 52.76 10.51
CA HIS A 178 0.62 54.05 9.92
C HIS A 178 0.13 54.19 8.47
N GLU A 179 -1.17 54.41 8.29
CA GLU A 179 -1.67 55.27 7.21
C GLU A 179 -2.51 56.39 7.82
N ASN A 180 -2.09 57.64 7.59
CA ASN A 180 -2.74 58.87 8.05
C ASN A 180 -2.82 59.09 9.57
N TRP A 181 -1.67 59.37 10.20
CA TRP A 181 -1.65 60.20 11.42
C TRP A 181 -2.07 61.64 11.07
N THR A 182 -3.38 61.91 11.09
CA THR A 182 -3.92 63.27 11.25
C THR A 182 -4.39 63.44 12.69
N ASN A 183 -3.70 64.28 13.45
CA ASN A 183 -4.01 64.51 14.87
C ASN A 183 -5.43 65.04 15.06
N ASP A 184 -6.25 64.37 15.88
CA ASP A 184 -6.69 64.90 17.18
C ASP A 184 -7.33 63.76 18.04
N GLU A 185 -7.86 64.13 19.21
CA GLU A 185 -8.65 63.34 20.16
C GLU A 185 -7.87 62.31 21.02
N ALA A 186 -7.70 62.66 22.31
CA ALA A 186 -7.14 61.80 23.33
C ALA A 186 -8.20 60.84 23.90
N MET A 187 -7.95 59.53 23.84
CA MET A 187 -8.89 58.50 24.33
C MET A 187 -8.41 57.85 25.64
N ASP A 188 -9.26 57.98 26.64
CA ASP A 188 -9.11 57.73 28.09
C ASP A 188 -8.35 56.45 28.52
N VAL A 189 -7.29 56.60 29.33
CA VAL A 189 -6.51 55.50 29.94
C VAL A 189 -7.18 55.02 31.24
N SER A 190 -8.41 54.53 31.12
CA SER A 190 -9.32 54.26 32.25
C SER A 190 -9.40 52.79 32.66
N GLU A 191 -9.34 51.84 31.71
CA GLU A 191 -9.73 50.45 31.95
C GLU A 191 -8.68 49.59 32.67
N GLN A 192 -7.40 49.97 32.61
CA GLN A 192 -6.27 49.18 33.15
C GLN A 192 -6.38 48.94 34.67
N TYR A 193 -7.10 49.80 35.41
CA TYR A 193 -7.21 49.74 36.88
C TYR A 193 -8.11 48.61 37.42
N GLN A 194 -8.90 47.91 36.59
CA GLN A 194 -9.83 46.89 37.10
C GLN A 194 -9.18 45.52 37.33
N LEU A 195 -8.18 45.13 36.55
CA LEU A 195 -7.56 43.78 36.63
C LEU A 195 -6.76 43.57 37.92
N SER A 196 -5.94 44.55 38.33
CA SER A 196 -5.05 44.45 39.49
C SER A 196 -5.79 44.20 40.82
N ASN A 197 -7.06 44.63 40.92
CA ASN A 197 -7.90 44.48 42.11
C ASN A 197 -8.39 43.03 42.37
N ILE A 198 -8.28 42.14 41.39
CA ILE A 198 -8.69 40.73 41.53
C ILE A 198 -7.54 39.90 42.10
N ILE A 199 -6.31 40.13 41.64
CA ILE A 199 -5.12 39.34 42.00
C ILE A 199 -4.72 39.57 43.47
N GLY A 200 -4.81 40.81 43.96
CA GLY A 200 -4.40 41.23 45.31
C GLY A 200 -5.15 40.62 46.51
N LYS A 201 -6.04 39.65 46.28
CA LYS A 201 -6.78 38.90 47.33
C LYS A 201 -6.43 37.41 47.41
N SER A 202 -5.54 36.91 46.54
CA SER A 202 -5.01 35.55 46.67
C SER A 202 -4.12 35.43 47.92
N LYS A 203 -4.34 34.40 48.73
CA LYS A 203 -3.66 34.23 50.03
C LYS A 203 -2.16 33.96 49.85
N VAL A 204 -1.39 34.35 50.87
CA VAL A 204 -0.06 33.78 51.11
C VAL A 204 -0.17 32.25 51.14
N LEU A 205 0.40 31.59 50.13
CA LEU A 205 0.53 30.13 50.09
C LEU A 205 1.42 29.67 51.24
N THR A 206 1.04 28.61 51.94
CA THR A 206 1.91 28.01 52.95
C THR A 206 3.09 27.30 52.29
N VAL A 207 4.22 27.18 52.98
CA VAL A 207 5.45 26.58 52.44
C VAL A 207 5.20 25.17 51.89
N GLU A 208 4.32 24.38 52.51
CA GLU A 208 3.98 23.03 52.02
C GLU A 208 3.13 23.07 50.74
N GLN A 209 2.27 24.08 50.56
CA GLN A 209 1.55 24.30 49.29
C GLN A 209 2.52 24.70 48.17
N GLN A 210 3.48 25.59 48.45
CA GLN A 210 4.54 25.94 47.49
C GLN A 210 5.37 24.70 47.11
N ARG A 211 5.69 23.84 48.09
CA ARG A 211 6.42 22.58 47.88
C ARG A 211 5.64 21.57 47.04
N GLN A 212 4.33 21.47 47.25
CA GLN A 212 3.43 20.64 46.45
C GLN A 212 3.34 21.16 45.00
N ILE A 213 3.26 22.47 44.81
CA ILE A 213 3.28 23.11 43.49
C ILE A 213 4.61 22.85 42.77
N LEU A 214 5.75 23.03 43.44
CA LEU A 214 7.07 22.71 42.86
C LEU A 214 7.14 21.25 42.39
N ARG A 215 6.72 20.29 43.23
CA ARG A 215 6.69 18.86 42.86
C ARG A 215 5.76 18.54 41.69
N MET A 216 4.70 19.32 41.49
CA MET A 216 3.84 19.19 40.30
C MET A 216 4.50 19.80 39.05
N LEU A 217 5.20 20.93 39.19
CA LEU A 217 5.99 21.53 38.11
C LEU A 217 7.15 20.63 37.68
N ASP A 218 7.91 20.06 38.63
CA ASP A 218 8.97 19.05 38.35
C ASP A 218 8.41 17.86 37.57
N LYS A 219 7.21 17.37 37.95
CA LYS A 219 6.51 16.29 37.22
C LYS A 219 5.97 16.72 35.86
N SER A 220 5.65 18.00 35.66
CA SER A 220 5.23 18.54 34.37
C SER A 220 6.43 18.64 33.44
N LEU A 221 7.51 19.27 33.89
CA LEU A 221 8.78 19.42 33.17
C LEU A 221 9.38 18.06 32.76
N ALA A 222 9.33 17.06 33.65
CA ALA A 222 9.80 15.71 33.33
C ALA A 222 8.98 15.04 32.20
N ARG A 223 7.66 15.29 32.14
CA ARG A 223 6.79 14.80 31.06
C ARG A 223 6.95 15.59 29.77
N GLU A 224 7.16 16.90 29.87
CA GLU A 224 7.41 17.80 28.75
C GLU A 224 8.71 17.42 28.04
N LEU A 225 9.77 17.15 28.80
CA LEU A 225 11.05 16.64 28.28
C LEU A 225 10.93 15.20 27.74
N GLU A 226 10.06 14.35 28.30
CA GLU A 226 9.75 13.03 27.74
C GLU A 226 9.00 13.15 26.39
N LEU A 227 8.09 14.12 26.26
CA LEU A 227 7.37 14.42 25.02
C LEU A 227 8.29 15.05 23.96
N GLU A 228 9.21 15.93 24.36
CA GLU A 228 10.23 16.51 23.46
C GLU A 228 11.14 15.41 22.88
N ASN A 229 11.62 14.47 23.70
CA ASN A 229 12.37 13.31 23.21
C ASN A 229 11.56 12.45 22.23
N LYS A 230 10.27 12.20 22.52
CA LYS A 230 9.37 11.46 21.62
C LYS A 230 9.09 12.21 20.32
N LEU A 231 9.05 13.54 20.35
CA LEU A 231 8.90 14.38 19.16
C LEU A 231 10.16 14.32 18.29
N LEU A 232 11.35 14.33 18.90
CA LEU A 232 12.63 14.15 18.18
C LEU A 232 12.75 12.74 17.58
N GLU A 233 12.36 11.70 18.31
CA GLU A 233 12.28 10.32 17.80
C GLU A 233 11.24 10.20 16.66
N SER A 234 10.09 10.86 16.78
CA SER A 234 9.07 10.92 15.73
C SER A 234 9.60 11.61 14.46
N GLY A 235 10.34 12.71 14.59
CA GLY A 235 10.95 13.40 13.45
C GLY A 235 12.00 12.55 12.72
N GLN A 236 12.85 11.83 13.46
CA GLN A 236 13.80 10.88 12.87
C GLN A 236 13.09 9.71 12.16
N ASN A 237 11.96 9.26 12.70
CA ASN A 237 11.12 8.26 12.05
C ASN A 237 10.43 8.81 10.78
N GLU A 238 9.98 10.07 10.78
CA GLU A 238 9.44 10.75 9.60
C GLU A 238 10.50 10.87 8.49
N GLU A 239 11.72 11.33 8.80
CA GLU A 239 12.82 11.39 7.84
C GLU A 239 13.17 9.99 7.29
N SER A 240 13.18 8.97 8.14
CA SER A 240 13.37 7.57 7.74
C SER A 240 12.27 7.06 6.81
N LEU A 241 11.01 7.38 7.09
CA LEU A 241 9.86 7.03 6.25
C LEU A 241 9.89 7.77 4.91
N LYS A 242 10.27 9.06 4.91
CA LYS A 242 10.41 9.88 3.71
C LYS A 242 11.52 9.36 2.78
N LEU A 243 12.64 8.92 3.34
CA LEU A 243 13.72 8.28 2.59
C LEU A 243 13.27 6.93 1.99
N LYS A 244 12.53 6.12 2.76
CA LYS A 244 11.95 4.85 2.30
C LYS A 244 10.92 5.07 1.18
N LEU A 245 10.03 6.05 1.35
CA LEU A 245 9.00 6.42 0.36
C LEU A 245 9.64 6.78 -0.98
N HIS A 246 10.60 7.71 -0.98
CA HIS A 246 11.33 8.11 -2.18
C HIS A 246 12.10 6.93 -2.81
N HIS A 247 12.62 5.98 -2.02
CA HIS A 247 13.20 4.76 -2.57
C HIS A 247 12.15 3.85 -3.22
N THR A 248 10.99 3.65 -2.58
CA THR A 248 9.89 2.86 -3.17
C THR A 248 9.29 3.51 -4.43
N GLU A 249 9.22 4.84 -4.48
CA GLU A 249 8.82 5.60 -5.69
C GLU A 249 9.82 5.36 -6.83
N GLN A 250 11.13 5.44 -6.56
CA GLN A 250 12.15 5.12 -7.56
C GLN A 250 12.08 3.67 -8.05
N VAL A 251 11.83 2.71 -7.15
CA VAL A 251 11.66 1.29 -7.51
C VAL A 251 10.40 1.10 -8.37
N ALA A 252 9.28 1.72 -8.00
CA ALA A 252 8.05 1.67 -8.79
C ALA A 252 8.23 2.25 -10.20
N LEU A 253 8.90 3.40 -10.32
CA LEU A 253 9.19 4.04 -11.61
C LEU A 253 10.10 3.16 -12.50
N ARG A 254 11.12 2.50 -11.91
CA ARG A 254 11.95 1.51 -12.65
C ARG A 254 11.17 0.26 -13.05
N MET A 255 10.19 -0.17 -12.25
CA MET A 255 9.32 -1.30 -12.60
C MET A 255 8.34 -0.92 -13.72
N GLU A 256 7.86 0.33 -13.75
CA GLU A 256 7.02 0.87 -14.82
C GLU A 256 7.79 0.97 -16.16
N GLU A 257 8.99 1.57 -16.15
CA GLU A 257 9.90 1.58 -17.31
C GLU A 257 10.18 0.16 -17.85
N ALA A 258 10.45 -0.80 -16.94
CA ALA A 258 10.70 -2.19 -17.32
C ALA A 258 9.45 -2.87 -17.89
N ALA A 259 8.27 -2.59 -17.34
CA ALA A 259 7.01 -3.11 -17.85
C ALA A 259 6.69 -2.56 -19.25
N GLU A 260 6.87 -1.26 -19.50
CA GLU A 260 6.68 -0.66 -20.82
C GLU A 260 7.56 -1.34 -21.89
N VAL A 261 8.85 -1.56 -21.59
CA VAL A 261 9.78 -2.26 -22.50
C VAL A 261 9.36 -3.71 -22.76
N VAL A 262 8.84 -4.42 -21.76
CA VAL A 262 8.34 -5.80 -21.93
C VAL A 262 7.06 -5.84 -22.76
N TRP A 263 6.10 -4.95 -22.51
CA TRP A 263 4.86 -4.85 -23.28
C TRP A 263 5.11 -4.43 -24.73
N GLY A 264 6.02 -3.47 -24.97
CA GLY A 264 6.45 -3.08 -26.31
C GLY A 264 7.01 -4.26 -27.10
N ARG A 265 7.96 -5.02 -26.52
CA ARG A 265 8.53 -6.22 -27.14
C ARG A 265 7.49 -7.34 -27.37
N PHE A 266 6.50 -7.47 -26.48
CA PHE A 266 5.41 -8.42 -26.67
C PHE A 266 4.55 -8.07 -27.90
N LEU A 267 4.15 -6.80 -28.03
CA LEU A 267 3.38 -6.29 -29.17
C LEU A 267 4.17 -6.37 -30.49
N GLU A 268 5.48 -6.11 -30.47
CA GLU A 268 6.37 -6.32 -31.61
C GLU A 268 6.40 -7.80 -32.05
N ALA A 269 6.49 -8.73 -31.09
CA ALA A 269 6.50 -10.16 -31.36
C ALA A 269 5.15 -10.68 -31.88
N GLU A 270 4.03 -10.19 -31.34
CA GLU A 270 2.67 -10.54 -31.79
C GLU A 270 2.41 -10.02 -33.23
N ASN A 271 2.81 -8.79 -33.52
CA ASN A 271 2.75 -8.23 -34.88
C ASN A 271 3.63 -9.03 -35.86
N ALA A 272 4.85 -9.39 -35.46
CA ALA A 272 5.72 -10.24 -36.27
C ALA A 272 5.11 -11.64 -36.52
N ALA A 273 4.40 -12.19 -35.54
CA ALA A 273 3.69 -13.47 -35.68
C ALA A 273 2.52 -13.39 -36.66
N GLU A 274 1.70 -12.33 -36.65
CA GLU A 274 0.63 -12.17 -37.65
C GLU A 274 1.20 -11.93 -39.06
N VAL A 275 2.29 -11.16 -39.20
CA VAL A 275 2.99 -11.00 -40.50
C VAL A 275 3.50 -12.35 -41.02
N LEU A 276 4.14 -13.17 -40.17
CA LEU A 276 4.59 -14.52 -40.53
C LEU A 276 3.41 -15.45 -40.86
N MET A 277 2.30 -15.33 -40.13
CA MET A 277 1.09 -16.10 -40.43
C MET A 277 0.44 -15.66 -41.74
N GLY A 278 0.45 -14.37 -42.09
CA GLY A 278 0.05 -13.85 -43.40
C GLY A 278 0.89 -14.41 -44.54
N ILE A 279 2.22 -14.40 -44.38
CA ILE A 279 3.16 -15.01 -45.34
C ILE A 279 2.92 -16.52 -45.47
N SER A 280 2.65 -17.22 -44.36
CA SER A 280 2.33 -18.65 -44.35
C SER A 280 1.03 -18.97 -45.09
N LYS A 281 -0.04 -18.19 -44.86
CA LYS A 281 -1.33 -18.30 -45.58
C LYS A 281 -1.14 -18.12 -47.10
N GLU A 282 -0.35 -17.12 -47.52
CA GLU A 282 -0.01 -16.87 -48.94
C GLU A 282 0.83 -17.99 -49.57
N LEU A 283 1.85 -18.49 -48.86
CA LEU A 283 2.67 -19.61 -49.32
C LEU A 283 1.86 -20.91 -49.46
N LEU A 284 0.92 -21.16 -48.54
CA LEU A 284 0.00 -22.30 -48.63
C LEU A 284 -0.94 -22.19 -49.84
N GLY A 285 -1.48 -21.00 -50.13
CA GLY A 285 -2.27 -20.76 -51.33
C GLY A 285 -1.48 -21.01 -52.62
N ARG A 286 -0.22 -20.54 -52.68
CA ARG A 286 0.69 -20.82 -53.81
C ARG A 286 1.00 -22.31 -53.95
N LEU A 287 1.22 -23.02 -52.85
CA LEU A 287 1.46 -24.47 -52.85
C LEU A 287 0.25 -25.25 -53.40
N GLN A 288 -0.97 -24.87 -53.00
CA GLN A 288 -2.21 -25.46 -53.53
C GLN A 288 -2.36 -25.23 -55.04
N ILE A 289 -2.06 -24.03 -55.55
CA ILE A 289 -2.06 -23.73 -56.99
C ILE A 289 -1.03 -24.57 -57.74
N VAL A 290 0.20 -24.70 -57.19
CA VAL A 290 1.25 -25.56 -57.79
C VAL A 290 0.83 -27.03 -57.78
N GLN A 291 0.24 -27.53 -56.71
CA GLN A 291 -0.26 -28.91 -56.62
C GLN A 291 -1.39 -29.18 -57.63
N PHE A 292 -2.33 -28.25 -57.79
CA PHE A 292 -3.39 -28.32 -58.80
C PHE A 292 -2.81 -28.36 -60.22
N ASN A 293 -1.87 -27.46 -60.53
CA ASN A 293 -1.20 -27.40 -61.83
C ASN A 293 -0.37 -28.68 -62.11
N MET A 294 0.26 -29.26 -61.08
CA MET A 294 1.01 -30.51 -61.18
C MET A 294 0.08 -31.69 -61.49
N ASN A 295 -1.05 -31.82 -60.77
CA ASN A 295 -2.08 -32.83 -61.06
C ASN A 295 -2.63 -32.69 -62.48
N GLY A 296 -2.92 -31.44 -62.91
CA GLY A 296 -3.31 -31.12 -64.28
C GLY A 296 -2.22 -31.32 -65.33
N SER A 297 -0.96 -31.53 -64.93
CA SER A 297 0.14 -31.94 -65.81
C SER A 297 0.26 -33.45 -65.90
N ILE A 298 0.19 -34.16 -64.76
CA ILE A 298 0.18 -35.62 -64.67
C ILE A 298 -0.97 -36.21 -65.50
N GLN A 299 -2.16 -35.61 -65.45
CA GLN A 299 -3.31 -36.00 -66.28
C GLN A 299 -3.02 -35.89 -67.78
N ARG A 300 -2.43 -34.77 -68.23
CA ARG A 300 -2.05 -34.57 -69.65
C ARG A 300 -0.92 -35.49 -70.09
N GLU A 301 0.02 -35.80 -69.19
CA GLU A 301 1.09 -36.77 -69.43
C GLU A 301 0.51 -38.18 -69.62
N ALA A 302 -0.42 -38.60 -68.77
CA ALA A 302 -1.12 -39.88 -68.91
C ALA A 302 -1.91 -39.98 -70.23
N GLU A 303 -2.60 -38.91 -70.63
CA GLU A 303 -3.29 -38.84 -71.93
C GLU A 303 -2.33 -38.89 -73.13
N LEU A 304 -1.17 -38.25 -73.06
CA LEU A 304 -0.14 -38.32 -74.11
C LEU A 304 0.50 -39.71 -74.16
N LYS A 305 0.77 -40.33 -73.01
CA LYS A 305 1.30 -41.69 -72.92
C LYS A 305 0.34 -42.71 -73.51
N SER A 306 -0.96 -42.59 -73.23
CA SER A 306 -2.00 -43.42 -73.84
C SER A 306 -2.05 -43.28 -75.38
N LYS A 307 -1.85 -42.07 -75.91
CA LYS A 307 -1.77 -41.84 -77.37
C LYS A 307 -0.51 -42.46 -77.98
N ILE A 308 0.63 -42.36 -77.30
CA ILE A 308 1.91 -42.97 -77.74
C ILE A 308 1.79 -44.50 -77.78
N GLU A 309 1.19 -45.12 -76.78
CA GLU A 309 0.95 -46.57 -76.75
C GLU A 309 0.12 -47.03 -77.97
N GLY A 310 -0.98 -46.33 -78.27
CA GLY A 310 -1.79 -46.62 -79.47
C GLY A 310 -1.04 -46.42 -80.79
N CYS A 311 -0.11 -45.45 -80.87
CA CYS A 311 0.76 -45.31 -82.04
C CYS A 311 1.80 -46.44 -82.15
N ILE A 312 2.26 -47.00 -81.04
CA ILE A 312 3.15 -48.18 -81.01
C ILE A 312 2.37 -49.43 -81.47
N GLU A 313 1.13 -49.62 -81.01
CA GLU A 313 0.24 -50.69 -81.52
C GLU A 313 0.01 -50.56 -83.04
N GLU A 314 -0.25 -49.35 -83.55
CA GLU A 314 -0.43 -49.12 -84.99
C GLU A 314 0.86 -49.34 -85.81
N LEU A 315 2.04 -49.02 -85.26
CA LEU A 315 3.33 -49.28 -85.90
C LEU A 315 3.61 -50.78 -85.99
N ASN A 316 3.48 -51.52 -84.88
CA ASN A 316 3.64 -52.98 -84.86
C ASN A 316 2.72 -53.68 -85.87
N ALA A 317 1.47 -53.18 -86.04
CA ALA A 317 0.55 -53.70 -87.05
C ALA A 317 1.00 -53.44 -88.50
N LYS A 318 1.73 -52.35 -88.76
CA LYS A 318 2.31 -52.04 -90.08
C LYS A 318 3.57 -52.86 -90.37
N ASP A 319 4.42 -53.10 -89.38
CA ASP A 319 5.62 -53.92 -89.54
C ASP A 319 5.24 -55.37 -89.88
N ILE A 320 4.22 -55.92 -89.21
CA ILE A 320 3.61 -57.23 -89.53
C ILE A 320 2.99 -57.29 -90.94
N ALA A 321 2.66 -56.14 -91.54
CA ALA A 321 2.20 -56.06 -92.94
C ALA A 321 3.37 -55.92 -93.94
N LEU A 322 4.45 -55.26 -93.54
CA LEU A 322 5.67 -55.09 -94.33
C LEU A 322 6.42 -56.43 -94.50
N GLU A 323 6.58 -57.20 -93.41
CA GLU A 323 7.19 -58.54 -93.44
C GLU A 323 6.50 -59.47 -94.45
N LYS A 324 5.17 -59.43 -94.53
CA LYS A 324 4.37 -60.20 -95.51
C LYS A 324 4.60 -59.74 -96.95
N LEU A 325 4.81 -58.44 -97.17
CA LEU A 325 5.15 -57.87 -98.47
C LEU A 325 6.56 -58.28 -98.92
N GLU A 326 7.52 -58.31 -98.00
CA GLU A 326 8.89 -58.74 -98.28
C GLU A 326 8.95 -60.22 -98.69
N ILE A 327 8.25 -61.10 -97.97
CA ILE A 327 8.10 -62.52 -98.34
C ILE A 327 7.54 -62.66 -99.78
N SER A 328 6.51 -61.90 -100.13
CA SER A 328 5.94 -61.92 -101.48
C SER A 328 6.91 -61.41 -102.55
N ASN A 329 7.72 -60.39 -102.24
CA ASN A 329 8.72 -59.85 -103.16
C ASN A 329 9.83 -60.89 -103.48
N VAL A 330 10.23 -61.72 -102.50
CA VAL A 330 11.19 -62.81 -102.71
C VAL A 330 10.65 -63.87 -103.68
N GLU A 331 9.34 -64.20 -103.61
CA GLU A 331 8.70 -65.10 -104.60
C GLU A 331 8.65 -64.52 -106.03
N HIS A 332 8.68 -63.20 -106.17
CA HIS A 332 8.76 -62.54 -107.47
C HIS A 332 10.19 -62.55 -108.03
N ALA A 333 11.22 -62.32 -107.19
CA ALA A 333 12.61 -62.37 -107.61
C ALA A 333 13.02 -63.75 -108.19
N ALA A 334 12.51 -64.84 -107.61
CA ALA A 334 12.79 -66.21 -108.09
C ALA A 334 12.35 -66.46 -109.55
N LYS A 335 11.36 -65.73 -110.07
CA LYS A 335 10.80 -65.93 -111.43
C LYS A 335 11.63 -65.25 -112.54
N ALA A 336 12.65 -64.46 -112.20
CA ALA A 336 13.48 -63.75 -113.19
C ALA A 336 14.59 -64.61 -113.84
N SER A 337 14.79 -65.86 -113.39
CA SER A 337 15.99 -66.66 -113.70
C SER A 337 16.01 -67.34 -115.09
N GLU A 338 14.90 -67.36 -115.83
CA GLU A 338 14.75 -68.24 -117.01
C GLU A 338 15.41 -67.71 -118.31
N VAL A 339 15.77 -66.43 -118.34
CA VAL A 339 16.22 -65.70 -119.57
C VAL A 339 17.63 -66.13 -120.06
N PHE A 340 18.44 -66.78 -119.23
CA PHE A 340 19.87 -67.00 -119.52
C PHE A 340 20.16 -68.11 -120.57
N THR A 341 19.17 -68.92 -120.94
CA THR A 341 19.35 -70.14 -121.76
C THR A 341 19.59 -69.87 -123.25
N LEU A 342 19.09 -68.75 -123.79
CA LEU A 342 19.11 -68.45 -125.24
C LEU A 342 20.46 -68.00 -125.80
N ARG A 343 21.45 -67.66 -124.96
CA ARG A 343 22.75 -67.09 -125.40
C ARG A 343 23.67 -68.11 -126.11
N LYS A 344 23.33 -69.41 -126.10
CA LYS A 344 24.26 -70.50 -126.44
C LYS A 344 24.52 -70.73 -127.94
N ASN A 345 23.71 -70.16 -128.83
CA ASN A 345 23.76 -70.44 -130.28
C ASN A 345 24.76 -69.56 -131.07
N MET A 346 25.42 -68.59 -130.43
CA MET A 346 26.32 -67.62 -131.10
C MET A 346 27.67 -68.21 -131.56
N LYS A 347 28.03 -69.42 -131.11
CA LYS A 347 29.36 -70.02 -131.32
C LYS A 347 29.65 -70.58 -132.73
N LEU A 348 28.68 -70.61 -133.65
CA LEU A 348 28.84 -71.29 -134.94
C LEU A 348 29.56 -70.44 -136.03
N LEU A 349 29.96 -69.20 -135.71
CA LEU A 349 30.73 -68.32 -136.60
C LEU A 349 32.25 -68.32 -136.32
N GLU A 350 32.71 -69.11 -135.34
CA GLU A 350 34.10 -69.16 -134.85
C GLU A 350 35.06 -69.92 -135.80
N GLU A 351 34.53 -70.50 -136.90
CA GLU A 351 35.16 -71.62 -137.62
C GLU A 351 35.70 -71.29 -139.04
N GLN A 352 35.56 -70.04 -139.52
CA GLN A 352 36.09 -69.62 -140.85
C GLN A 352 37.38 -68.78 -140.82
N LEU A 353 37.91 -68.43 -139.64
CA LEU A 353 38.98 -67.42 -139.53
C LEU A 353 40.42 -67.97 -139.62
N LYS A 354 40.63 -69.29 -139.50
CA LYS A 354 41.95 -69.88 -139.17
C LYS A 354 42.96 -70.03 -140.31
N GLU A 355 42.56 -69.90 -141.57
CA GLU A 355 43.45 -70.18 -142.71
C GLU A 355 44.40 -69.01 -143.07
N SER A 356 44.08 -67.77 -142.67
CA SER A 356 44.78 -66.56 -143.19
C SER A 356 45.94 -66.05 -142.32
N GLU A 357 46.26 -66.70 -141.20
CA GLU A 357 47.08 -66.11 -140.13
C GLU A 357 48.61 -66.14 -140.38
N ILE A 358 49.08 -66.93 -141.35
CA ILE A 358 50.45 -67.47 -141.34
C ILE A 358 51.50 -66.60 -142.09
N GLN A 359 51.10 -65.67 -142.96
CA GLN A 359 52.07 -64.97 -143.86
C GLN A 359 52.28 -63.46 -143.61
N LEU A 360 51.55 -62.81 -142.68
CA LEU A 360 51.73 -61.37 -142.40
C LEU A 360 52.59 -61.06 -141.15
N LYS A 361 52.94 -62.09 -140.36
CA LYS A 361 53.31 -61.98 -138.94
C LYS A 361 54.71 -61.42 -138.63
N ASN A 362 55.48 -61.01 -139.65
CA ASN A 362 56.89 -60.61 -139.51
C ASN A 362 57.19 -59.09 -139.66
N ALA A 363 56.17 -58.23 -139.75
CA ALA A 363 56.35 -56.78 -139.92
C ALA A 363 55.64 -55.88 -138.89
N MET A 364 54.70 -56.41 -138.09
CA MET A 364 53.95 -55.61 -137.08
C MET A 364 54.72 -55.34 -135.78
N ALA A 365 55.73 -56.17 -135.47
CA ALA A 365 56.37 -56.31 -134.15
C ALA A 365 57.19 -55.09 -133.64
N SER A 366 57.03 -53.91 -134.23
CA SER A 366 57.60 -52.64 -133.76
C SER A 366 56.54 -51.53 -133.59
N SER A 367 55.27 -51.80 -133.90
CA SER A 367 54.17 -50.84 -133.73
C SER A 367 53.38 -51.12 -132.45
N GLU A 368 52.99 -52.38 -132.22
CA GLU A 368 52.14 -52.80 -131.09
C GLU A 368 52.75 -52.42 -129.74
N THR A 369 54.07 -52.60 -129.55
CA THR A 369 54.78 -52.26 -128.30
C THR A 369 54.69 -50.77 -127.91
N SER A 370 54.42 -49.88 -128.86
CA SER A 370 54.20 -48.43 -128.56
C SER A 370 52.75 -48.12 -128.20
N GLN A 371 51.81 -48.94 -128.66
CA GLN A 371 50.37 -48.79 -128.43
C GLN A 371 49.94 -49.49 -127.12
N GLU A 372 50.56 -50.63 -126.79
CA GLU A 372 50.40 -51.32 -125.50
C GLU A 372 50.85 -50.43 -124.34
N HIS A 373 52.03 -49.80 -124.42
CA HIS A 373 52.50 -48.86 -123.40
C HIS A 373 51.56 -47.65 -123.22
N LEU A 374 50.91 -47.16 -124.29
CA LEU A 374 49.90 -46.11 -124.17
C LEU A 374 48.64 -46.60 -123.46
N HIS A 375 48.18 -47.82 -123.75
CA HIS A 375 46.99 -48.39 -123.11
C HIS A 375 47.22 -48.77 -121.62
N GLU A 376 48.41 -49.28 -121.28
CA GLU A 376 48.82 -49.46 -119.88
C GLU A 376 48.86 -48.12 -119.14
N MET A 377 49.43 -47.07 -119.75
CA MET A 377 49.49 -45.74 -119.15
C MET A 377 48.10 -45.12 -119.00
N GLU A 378 47.18 -45.34 -119.94
CA GLU A 378 45.77 -44.92 -119.84
C GLU A 378 45.02 -45.68 -118.74
N THR A 379 45.26 -46.98 -118.59
CA THR A 379 44.71 -47.81 -117.49
C THR A 379 45.21 -47.34 -116.13
N VAL A 380 46.50 -46.97 -116.03
CA VAL A 380 47.08 -46.36 -114.83
C VAL A 380 46.45 -44.99 -114.56
N ILE A 381 46.28 -44.15 -115.58
CA ILE A 381 45.62 -42.84 -115.46
C ILE A 381 44.18 -42.98 -114.94
N ASP A 382 43.40 -43.94 -115.42
CA ASP A 382 42.04 -44.17 -114.93
C ASP A 382 42.01 -44.72 -113.50
N SER A 383 42.97 -45.59 -113.13
CA SER A 383 43.13 -46.03 -111.73
C SER A 383 43.50 -44.85 -110.80
N LEU A 384 44.30 -43.91 -111.27
CA LEU A 384 44.66 -42.68 -110.55
C LEU A 384 43.47 -41.72 -110.43
N LYS A 385 42.63 -41.56 -111.47
CA LYS A 385 41.39 -40.75 -111.37
C LYS A 385 40.48 -41.29 -110.27
N VAL A 386 40.25 -42.60 -110.21
CA VAL A 386 39.45 -43.24 -109.15
C VAL A 386 40.07 -42.99 -107.78
N SER A 387 41.39 -43.20 -107.64
CA SER A 387 42.10 -42.94 -106.38
C SER A 387 42.06 -41.47 -105.94
N ILE A 388 42.04 -40.52 -106.89
CA ILE A 388 41.87 -39.09 -106.65
C ILE A 388 40.46 -38.79 -106.15
N TYR A 389 39.40 -39.28 -106.79
CA TYR A 389 38.02 -39.09 -106.30
C TYR A 389 37.77 -39.72 -104.92
N GLU A 390 38.38 -40.89 -104.65
CA GLU A 390 38.38 -41.50 -103.32
C GLU A 390 39.18 -40.69 -102.29
N ALA A 391 40.21 -39.94 -102.70
CA ALA A 391 40.96 -39.05 -101.81
C ALA A 391 40.23 -37.72 -101.58
N GLU A 392 39.57 -37.18 -102.60
CA GLU A 392 38.78 -35.94 -102.59
C GLU A 392 37.56 -36.08 -101.68
N SER A 393 36.71 -37.08 -101.89
CA SER A 393 35.56 -37.36 -101.01
C SER A 393 35.96 -37.69 -99.55
N ARG A 394 37.18 -38.24 -99.34
CA ARG A 394 37.75 -38.48 -98.01
C ARG A 394 38.30 -37.20 -97.37
N ALA A 395 38.73 -36.23 -98.16
CA ALA A 395 39.10 -34.89 -97.71
C ALA A 395 37.85 -34.06 -97.37
N GLU A 396 36.83 -34.05 -98.23
CA GLU A 396 35.52 -33.43 -97.95
C GLU A 396 34.90 -33.99 -96.65
N SER A 397 34.93 -35.32 -96.47
CA SER A 397 34.44 -35.97 -95.24
C SER A 397 35.30 -35.68 -94.01
N ALA A 398 36.54 -35.20 -94.17
CA ALA A 398 37.37 -34.73 -93.06
C ALA A 398 37.12 -33.25 -92.77
N GLU A 399 36.95 -32.42 -93.80
CA GLU A 399 36.65 -30.99 -93.71
C GLU A 399 35.27 -30.75 -93.08
N ALA A 400 34.25 -31.53 -93.45
CA ALA A 400 32.94 -31.52 -92.79
C ALA A 400 33.04 -31.82 -91.29
N LYS A 401 33.82 -32.83 -90.89
CA LYS A 401 34.06 -33.17 -89.47
C LYS A 401 34.86 -32.10 -88.74
N VAL A 402 35.73 -31.35 -89.43
CA VAL A 402 36.43 -30.19 -88.87
C VAL A 402 35.45 -29.03 -88.65
N SER A 403 34.46 -28.82 -89.52
CA SER A 403 33.36 -27.88 -89.25
C SER A 403 32.55 -28.31 -88.02
N GLU A 404 32.03 -29.54 -88.00
CA GLU A 404 31.26 -30.09 -86.86
C GLU A 404 32.02 -29.97 -85.53
N LEU A 405 33.32 -30.26 -85.52
CA LEU A 405 34.18 -30.08 -84.34
C LEU A 405 34.41 -28.60 -83.99
N THR A 406 34.45 -27.70 -84.96
CA THR A 406 34.60 -26.25 -84.72
C THR A 406 33.32 -25.68 -84.11
N ASP A 407 32.16 -26.05 -84.67
CA ASP A 407 30.84 -25.65 -84.18
C ASP A 407 30.59 -26.18 -82.75
N ALA A 408 30.90 -27.47 -82.48
CA ALA A 408 30.80 -28.04 -81.13
C ALA A 408 31.79 -27.41 -80.13
N ASN A 409 33.00 -27.03 -80.55
CA ASN A 409 33.92 -26.27 -79.68
C ASN A 409 33.40 -24.86 -79.37
N LEU A 410 32.61 -24.25 -80.27
CA LEU A 410 32.01 -22.95 -80.08
C LEU A 410 30.84 -23.05 -79.07
N GLU A 411 29.92 -24.01 -79.24
CA GLU A 411 28.86 -24.29 -78.25
C GLU A 411 29.44 -24.56 -76.84
N LEU A 412 30.44 -25.44 -76.74
CA LEU A 412 31.13 -25.73 -75.47
C LEU A 412 31.78 -24.48 -74.86
N THR A 413 32.28 -23.56 -75.68
CA THR A 413 32.85 -22.28 -75.22
C THR A 413 31.77 -21.34 -74.69
N GLU A 414 30.58 -21.31 -75.29
CA GLU A 414 29.44 -20.54 -74.79
C GLU A 414 28.87 -21.12 -73.49
N GLU A 415 28.72 -22.45 -73.38
CA GLU A 415 28.34 -23.13 -72.14
C GLU A 415 29.32 -22.84 -71.00
N LEU A 416 30.63 -22.93 -71.26
CA LEU A 416 31.66 -22.66 -70.26
C LEU A 416 31.60 -21.19 -69.78
N ASN A 417 31.36 -20.23 -70.68
CA ASN A 417 31.15 -18.82 -70.32
C ASN A 417 29.86 -18.60 -69.52
N PHE A 418 28.76 -19.29 -69.87
CA PHE A 418 27.50 -19.24 -69.11
C PHE A 418 27.68 -19.80 -67.69
N LEU A 419 28.30 -20.98 -67.55
CA LEU A 419 28.63 -21.61 -66.27
C LEU A 419 29.54 -20.71 -65.43
N LYS A 420 30.54 -20.06 -66.05
CA LYS A 420 31.44 -19.11 -65.40
C LYS A 420 30.71 -17.88 -64.85
N GLY A 421 29.81 -17.28 -65.63
CA GLY A 421 28.96 -16.18 -65.17
C GLY A 421 28.01 -16.59 -64.04
N ASN A 422 27.46 -17.81 -64.10
CA ASN A 422 26.60 -18.35 -63.06
C ASN A 422 27.37 -18.69 -61.77
N ASN A 423 28.64 -19.11 -61.88
CA ASN A 423 29.55 -19.31 -60.74
C ASN A 423 30.00 -17.97 -60.10
N GLU A 424 30.17 -16.92 -60.90
CA GLU A 424 30.43 -15.58 -60.37
C GLU A 424 29.19 -14.99 -59.67
N LYS A 425 27.99 -15.38 -60.10
CA LYS A 425 26.72 -15.07 -59.43
C LYS A 425 26.53 -15.90 -58.14
N SER A 426 26.95 -17.17 -58.13
CA SER A 426 26.87 -18.02 -56.92
C SER A 426 27.82 -17.55 -55.83
N THR A 427 29.08 -17.21 -56.16
CA THR A 427 30.04 -16.63 -55.20
C THR A 427 29.58 -15.28 -54.63
N LYS A 428 28.98 -14.40 -55.44
CA LYS A 428 28.34 -13.16 -54.94
C LYS A 428 27.18 -13.48 -53.97
N LYS A 429 26.39 -14.53 -54.22
CA LYS A 429 25.34 -14.98 -53.29
C LYS A 429 25.93 -15.58 -52.00
N VAL A 430 27.01 -16.37 -52.09
CA VAL A 430 27.70 -16.96 -50.93
C VAL A 430 28.26 -15.86 -50.02
N THR A 431 29.01 -14.89 -50.54
CA THR A 431 29.55 -13.78 -49.73
C THR A 431 28.45 -12.92 -49.07
N SER A 432 27.28 -12.79 -49.70
CA SER A 432 26.11 -12.16 -49.06
C SER A 432 25.56 -12.99 -47.90
N LEU A 433 25.48 -14.32 -48.05
CA LEU A 433 25.01 -15.23 -47.00
C LEU A 433 26.03 -15.32 -45.84
N GLU A 434 27.33 -15.31 -46.12
CA GLU A 434 28.40 -15.24 -45.11
C GLU A 434 28.34 -13.93 -44.30
N LYS A 435 27.96 -12.82 -44.93
CA LYS A 435 27.73 -11.54 -44.24
C LYS A 435 26.48 -11.63 -43.34
N GLN A 436 25.37 -12.15 -43.85
CA GLN A 436 24.15 -12.35 -43.06
C GLN A 436 24.35 -13.33 -41.89
N LEU A 437 25.15 -14.38 -42.07
CA LEU A 437 25.50 -15.33 -41.02
C LEU A 437 26.30 -14.65 -39.90
N ARG A 438 27.31 -13.84 -40.22
CA ARG A 438 28.06 -13.07 -39.21
C ARG A 438 27.23 -12.01 -38.50
N GLU A 439 26.32 -11.36 -39.22
CA GLU A 439 25.38 -10.40 -38.62
C GLU A 439 24.44 -11.11 -37.61
N SER A 440 23.87 -12.25 -38.00
CA SER A 440 23.02 -13.09 -37.14
C SER A 440 23.79 -13.63 -35.92
N GLU A 441 25.05 -14.05 -36.09
CA GLU A 441 25.92 -14.46 -34.99
C GLU A 441 26.15 -13.32 -33.99
N ILE A 442 26.44 -12.09 -34.46
CA ILE A 442 26.60 -10.91 -33.59
C ILE A 442 25.30 -10.63 -32.80
N GLN A 443 24.15 -10.72 -33.47
CA GLN A 443 22.84 -10.53 -32.84
C GLN A 443 22.52 -11.64 -31.82
N LEU A 444 22.91 -12.89 -32.09
CA LEU A 444 22.82 -14.02 -31.15
C LEU A 444 23.68 -13.79 -29.91
N GLN A 445 24.93 -13.35 -30.06
CA GLN A 445 25.82 -13.06 -28.93
C GLN A 445 25.30 -11.87 -28.10
N HIS A 446 24.75 -10.83 -28.74
CA HIS A 446 24.12 -9.71 -28.04
C HIS A 446 22.86 -10.14 -27.27
N ALA A 447 21.98 -10.94 -27.89
CA ALA A 447 20.80 -11.49 -27.24
C ALA A 447 21.18 -12.40 -26.06
N LYS A 448 22.23 -13.22 -26.21
CA LYS A 448 22.77 -14.05 -25.12
C LYS A 448 23.29 -13.18 -23.97
N ALA A 449 24.13 -12.18 -24.24
CA ALA A 449 24.66 -11.28 -23.20
C ALA A 449 23.55 -10.50 -22.49
N SER A 450 22.52 -10.06 -23.21
CA SER A 450 21.34 -9.42 -22.62
C SER A 450 20.53 -10.39 -21.74
N SER A 451 20.44 -11.67 -22.12
CA SER A 451 19.79 -12.72 -21.32
C SER A 451 20.58 -13.02 -20.05
N GLU A 452 21.89 -13.18 -20.16
CA GLU A 452 22.83 -13.44 -19.07
C GLU A 452 22.80 -12.31 -18.03
N ALA A 453 22.84 -11.04 -18.48
CA ALA A 453 22.67 -9.87 -17.61
C ALA A 453 21.28 -9.80 -16.94
N SER A 454 20.20 -10.20 -17.63
CA SER A 454 18.87 -10.25 -17.03
C SER A 454 18.74 -11.38 -15.99
N GLN A 455 19.46 -12.49 -16.16
CA GLN A 455 19.53 -13.57 -15.18
C GLN A 455 20.30 -13.13 -13.93
N GLU A 456 21.40 -12.37 -14.08
CA GLU A 456 22.12 -11.78 -12.94
C GLU A 456 21.25 -10.78 -12.18
N GLN A 457 20.48 -9.93 -12.87
CA GLN A 457 19.50 -9.04 -12.25
C GLN A 457 18.43 -9.83 -11.46
N GLN A 458 17.88 -10.89 -12.04
CA GLN A 458 16.92 -11.75 -11.35
C GLN A 458 17.53 -12.44 -10.11
N ASN A 459 18.79 -12.88 -10.20
CA ASN A 459 19.51 -13.49 -9.08
C ASN A 459 19.76 -12.49 -7.94
N MET A 460 20.10 -11.23 -8.26
CA MET A 460 20.21 -10.16 -7.24
C MET A 460 18.85 -9.87 -6.59
N LEU A 461 17.76 -9.84 -7.36
CA LEU A 461 16.42 -9.64 -6.81
C LEU A 461 16.02 -10.80 -5.88
N TYR A 462 16.32 -12.05 -6.21
CA TYR A 462 16.08 -13.18 -5.30
C TYR A 462 16.91 -13.09 -4.01
N SER A 463 18.16 -12.63 -4.06
CA SER A 463 18.95 -12.39 -2.85
C SER A 463 18.32 -11.31 -1.97
N ALA A 464 17.91 -10.18 -2.56
CA ALA A 464 17.28 -9.09 -1.82
C ALA A 464 15.91 -9.49 -1.22
N ILE A 465 15.12 -10.31 -1.92
CA ILE A 465 13.88 -10.90 -1.38
C ILE A 465 14.19 -11.78 -0.17
N TRP A 466 15.20 -12.64 -0.24
CA TRP A 466 15.58 -13.53 0.86
C TRP A 466 16.10 -12.77 2.10
N ASP A 467 16.84 -11.68 1.90
CA ASP A 467 17.24 -10.76 2.98
C ASP A 467 16.01 -10.10 3.64
N MET A 468 15.01 -9.70 2.84
CA MET A 468 13.74 -9.15 3.34
C MET A 468 12.89 -10.19 4.07
N GLU A 469 12.79 -11.43 3.57
CA GLU A 469 12.10 -12.54 4.25
C GLU A 469 12.72 -12.82 5.62
N THR A 470 14.06 -12.82 5.69
CA THR A 470 14.81 -13.00 6.94
C THR A 470 14.55 -11.86 7.93
N LEU A 471 14.50 -10.61 7.45
CA LEU A 471 14.14 -9.45 8.29
C LEU A 471 12.69 -9.51 8.76
N ILE A 472 11.75 -9.94 7.91
CA ILE A 472 10.33 -10.10 8.28
C ILE A 472 10.18 -11.13 9.40
N GLU A 473 10.92 -12.24 9.37
CA GLU A 473 10.83 -13.27 10.41
C GLU A 473 11.46 -12.83 11.75
N ASP A 474 12.58 -12.11 11.71
CA ASP A 474 13.15 -11.44 12.89
C ASP A 474 12.17 -10.41 13.50
N LEU A 475 11.52 -9.59 12.66
CA LEU A 475 10.50 -8.63 13.10
C LEU A 475 9.27 -9.32 13.71
N LYS A 476 8.74 -10.40 13.13
CA LYS A 476 7.67 -11.21 13.75
C LYS A 476 8.10 -11.72 15.13
N SER A 477 9.31 -12.26 15.25
CA SER A 477 9.80 -12.79 16.54
C SER A 477 9.89 -11.70 17.62
N LYS A 478 10.20 -10.45 17.22
CA LYS A 478 10.21 -9.28 18.10
C LYS A 478 8.80 -8.83 18.47
N VAL A 479 7.85 -8.86 17.54
CA VAL A 479 6.44 -8.57 17.78
C VAL A 479 5.86 -9.56 18.79
N SER A 480 5.97 -10.88 18.59
CA SER A 480 5.44 -11.86 19.55
C SER A 480 6.10 -11.84 20.93
N LYS A 481 7.35 -11.35 21.01
CA LYS A 481 8.04 -11.07 22.29
C LYS A 481 7.58 -9.76 22.95
N ALA A 482 7.09 -8.79 22.19
CA ALA A 482 6.48 -7.57 22.70
C ALA A 482 5.02 -7.81 23.13
N GLU A 483 4.26 -8.60 22.36
CA GLU A 483 2.89 -9.03 22.66
C GLU A 483 2.85 -9.78 24.00
N SER A 484 3.59 -10.88 24.14
CA SER A 484 3.67 -11.66 25.40
C SER A 484 4.21 -10.88 26.60
N ARG A 485 5.02 -9.82 26.37
CA ARG A 485 5.44 -8.89 27.43
C ARG A 485 4.31 -7.91 27.81
N THR A 486 3.47 -7.53 26.85
CA THR A 486 2.33 -6.63 27.08
C THR A 486 1.22 -7.36 27.81
N GLU A 487 0.90 -8.58 27.39
CA GLU A 487 0.00 -9.53 28.05
C GLU A 487 0.39 -9.73 29.53
N GLY A 488 1.66 -10.07 29.81
CA GLY A 488 2.16 -10.20 31.19
C GLY A 488 2.27 -8.89 32.00
N VAL A 489 2.03 -7.71 31.38
CA VAL A 489 1.88 -6.42 32.07
C VAL A 489 0.39 -6.08 32.25
N GLU A 490 -0.47 -6.53 31.35
CA GLU A 490 -1.93 -6.45 31.47
C GLU A 490 -2.42 -7.34 32.63
N GLU A 491 -1.91 -8.56 32.75
CA GLU A 491 -2.12 -9.43 33.92
C GLU A 491 -1.77 -8.72 35.24
N GLN A 492 -0.58 -8.11 35.33
CA GLN A 492 -0.16 -7.34 36.51
C GLN A 492 -1.03 -6.10 36.77
N CYS A 493 -1.53 -5.45 35.72
CA CYS A 493 -2.48 -4.34 35.86
C CYS A 493 -3.85 -4.82 36.40
N ILE A 494 -4.28 -6.03 36.04
CA ILE A 494 -5.50 -6.66 36.56
C ILE A 494 -5.33 -7.00 38.05
N GLU A 495 -4.25 -7.70 38.44
CA GLU A 495 -3.95 -8.03 39.84
C GLU A 495 -3.88 -6.77 40.72
N LEU A 496 -3.20 -5.72 40.26
CA LEU A 496 -3.11 -4.44 40.97
C LEU A 496 -4.46 -3.72 41.06
N SER A 497 -5.34 -3.88 40.06
CA SER A 497 -6.67 -3.28 40.06
C SER A 497 -7.61 -4.00 41.04
N GLU A 498 -7.53 -5.33 41.12
CA GLU A 498 -8.28 -6.15 42.08
C GLU A 498 -7.84 -5.84 43.52
N SER A 499 -6.54 -5.85 43.80
CA SER A 499 -6.01 -5.52 45.13
C SER A 499 -6.34 -4.07 45.56
N ASN A 500 -6.33 -3.11 44.62
CA ASN A 500 -6.74 -1.73 44.89
C ASN A 500 -8.26 -1.62 45.15
N PHE A 501 -9.09 -2.46 44.52
CA PHE A 501 -10.52 -2.56 44.81
C PHE A 501 -10.76 -3.12 46.22
N GLU A 502 -10.04 -4.18 46.62
CA GLU A 502 -10.09 -4.74 47.98
C GLU A 502 -9.70 -3.69 49.03
N LEU A 503 -8.56 -3.02 48.87
CA LEU A 503 -8.10 -1.96 49.78
C LEU A 503 -9.09 -0.79 49.87
N ASN A 504 -9.72 -0.40 48.76
CA ASN A 504 -10.74 0.65 48.77
C ASN A 504 -12.04 0.19 49.48
N ASN A 505 -12.38 -1.10 49.42
CA ASN A 505 -13.48 -1.68 50.19
C ASN A 505 -13.16 -1.73 51.70
N GLU A 506 -11.95 -2.14 52.10
CA GLU A 506 -11.50 -2.07 53.50
C GLU A 506 -11.51 -0.63 54.04
N LEU A 507 -11.04 0.34 53.26
CA LEU A 507 -11.12 1.77 53.61
C LEU A 507 -12.57 2.28 53.71
N GLY A 508 -13.51 1.69 52.98
CA GLY A 508 -14.94 1.94 53.12
C GLY A 508 -15.50 1.44 54.45
N ILE A 509 -15.16 0.20 54.82
CA ILE A 509 -15.56 -0.42 56.10
C ILE A 509 -15.00 0.40 57.28
N LEU A 510 -13.69 0.67 57.29
CA LEU A 510 -13.04 1.44 58.35
C LEU A 510 -13.61 2.86 58.50
N ARG A 511 -13.99 3.51 57.39
CA ARG A 511 -14.64 4.83 57.42
C ARG A 511 -16.02 4.78 58.08
N HIS A 512 -16.80 3.73 57.82
CA HIS A 512 -18.10 3.54 58.45
C HIS A 512 -17.99 3.17 59.94
N GLU A 513 -17.00 2.37 60.33
CA GLU A 513 -16.68 2.14 61.74
C GLU A 513 -16.31 3.45 62.47
N ILE A 514 -15.50 4.31 61.85
CA ILE A 514 -15.15 5.63 62.39
C ILE A 514 -16.39 6.51 62.56
N GLU A 515 -17.31 6.54 61.58
CA GLU A 515 -18.59 7.27 61.65
C GLU A 515 -19.48 6.76 62.80
N CYS A 516 -19.52 5.44 63.02
CA CYS A 516 -20.24 4.82 64.15
C CYS A 516 -19.61 5.15 65.51
N LEU A 517 -18.28 5.21 65.58
CA LEU A 517 -17.55 5.63 66.79
C LEU A 517 -17.70 7.13 67.07
N GLU A 518 -17.70 7.98 66.04
CA GLU A 518 -17.90 9.43 66.16
C GLU A 518 -19.32 9.77 66.60
N THR A 519 -20.35 9.14 66.02
CA THR A 519 -21.74 9.30 66.45
C THR A 519 -21.95 8.81 67.89
N SER A 520 -21.36 7.67 68.27
CA SER A 520 -21.36 7.17 69.65
C SER A 520 -20.66 8.11 70.64
N LEU A 521 -19.48 8.65 70.27
CA LEU A 521 -18.74 9.63 71.07
C LEU A 521 -19.52 10.94 71.25
N ASN A 522 -20.19 11.42 70.20
CA ASN A 522 -21.03 12.61 70.26
C ASN A 522 -22.25 12.39 71.19
N GLN A 523 -22.92 11.25 71.09
CA GLN A 523 -24.00 10.86 72.01
C GLN A 523 -23.52 10.81 73.47
N ALA A 524 -22.38 10.16 73.74
CA ALA A 524 -21.79 10.10 75.07
C ALA A 524 -21.39 11.48 75.62
N ASN A 525 -20.97 12.42 74.75
CA ASN A 525 -20.70 13.80 75.14
C ASN A 525 -21.98 14.59 75.46
N PHE A 526 -23.08 14.42 74.70
CA PHE A 526 -24.37 15.02 75.04
C PHE A 526 -24.92 14.50 76.36
N GLU A 527 -24.84 13.19 76.61
CA GLU A 527 -25.23 12.58 77.88
C GLU A 527 -24.37 13.09 79.05
N LYS A 528 -23.05 13.19 78.85
CA LYS A 528 -22.12 13.78 79.83
C LYS A 528 -22.46 15.23 80.14
N GLU A 529 -22.83 16.04 79.16
CA GLU A 529 -23.24 17.44 79.37
C GLU A 529 -24.59 17.54 80.09
N ALA A 530 -25.56 16.70 79.73
CA ALA A 530 -26.85 16.60 80.42
C ALA A 530 -26.68 16.18 81.89
N ASN A 531 -25.85 15.17 82.15
CA ASN A 531 -25.50 14.72 83.50
C ASN A 531 -24.76 15.81 84.29
N ALA A 532 -23.82 16.54 83.67
CA ALA A 532 -23.13 17.66 84.32
C ALA A 532 -24.09 18.82 84.67
N LYS A 533 -25.06 19.12 83.78
CA LYS A 533 -26.15 20.05 84.04
C LYS A 533 -27.02 19.57 85.20
N GLU A 534 -27.42 18.30 85.25
CA GLU A 534 -28.23 17.77 86.36
C GLU A 534 -27.46 17.80 87.70
N ILE A 535 -26.19 17.38 87.71
CA ILE A 535 -25.32 17.46 88.89
C ILE A 535 -25.24 18.89 89.40
N SER A 536 -25.07 19.89 88.52
CA SER A 536 -25.06 21.32 88.89
C SER A 536 -26.37 21.74 89.58
N HIS A 537 -27.53 21.33 89.05
CA HIS A 537 -28.83 21.61 89.69
C HIS A 537 -28.96 20.92 91.06
N ARG A 538 -28.58 19.64 91.17
CA ARG A 538 -28.58 18.89 92.44
C ARG A 538 -27.64 19.52 93.47
N THR A 539 -26.42 19.90 93.08
CA THR A 539 -25.43 20.57 93.93
C THR A 539 -25.93 21.93 94.40
N LYS A 540 -26.60 22.70 93.54
CA LYS A 540 -27.22 23.97 93.94
C LYS A 540 -28.31 23.73 94.99
N LEU A 541 -29.24 22.80 94.75
CA LEU A 541 -30.29 22.45 95.71
C LEU A 541 -29.73 22.02 97.07
N ILE A 542 -28.68 21.20 97.09
CA ILE A 542 -27.98 20.80 98.31
C ILE A 542 -27.34 22.01 99.01
N THR A 543 -26.75 22.94 98.25
CA THR A 543 -26.14 24.16 98.80
C THR A 543 -27.19 25.09 99.41
N ASP A 544 -28.33 25.27 98.75
CA ASP A 544 -29.47 26.06 99.25
C ASP A 544 -30.05 25.42 100.53
N MET A 545 -30.18 24.09 100.59
CA MET A 545 -30.59 23.36 101.80
C MET A 545 -29.56 23.48 102.94
N VAL A 546 -28.26 23.39 102.64
CA VAL A 546 -27.18 23.57 103.64
C VAL A 546 -27.17 25.00 104.18
N ALA A 547 -27.43 26.01 103.35
CA ALA A 547 -27.57 27.39 103.78
C ALA A 547 -28.79 27.59 104.71
N GLN A 548 -29.94 26.98 104.39
CA GLN A 548 -31.12 26.98 105.28
C GLN A 548 -30.83 26.28 106.62
N LEU A 549 -30.18 25.11 106.60
CA LEU A 549 -29.78 24.40 107.82
C LEU A 549 -28.78 25.22 108.66
N ALA A 550 -27.89 25.99 108.02
CA ALA A 550 -26.97 26.88 108.71
C ALA A 550 -27.67 28.07 109.38
N THR A 551 -28.65 28.71 108.71
CA THR A 551 -29.43 29.79 109.33
C THR A 551 -30.33 29.29 110.47
N GLU A 552 -30.93 28.11 110.33
CA GLU A 552 -31.69 27.47 111.41
C GLU A 552 -30.80 27.08 112.60
N ARG A 553 -29.60 26.53 112.35
CA ARG A 553 -28.60 26.27 113.39
C ARG A 553 -28.22 27.57 114.11
N GLU A 554 -27.99 28.66 113.38
CA GLU A 554 -27.66 29.96 113.98
C GLU A 554 -28.84 30.51 114.80
N ARG A 555 -30.08 30.36 114.32
CA ARG A 555 -31.31 30.74 115.04
C ARG A 555 -31.46 29.96 116.35
N ILE A 556 -31.27 28.65 116.31
CA ILE A 556 -31.30 27.76 117.49
C ILE A 556 -30.16 28.12 118.47
N GLN A 557 -28.95 28.39 117.97
CA GLN A 557 -27.81 28.75 118.80
C GLN A 557 -27.98 30.14 119.45
N LYS A 558 -28.61 31.10 118.77
CA LYS A 558 -29.07 32.38 119.35
C LYS A 558 -30.09 32.14 120.47
N GLN A 559 -31.11 31.30 120.25
CA GLN A 559 -32.10 30.93 121.28
C GLN A 559 -31.45 30.27 122.50
N LEU A 560 -30.55 29.30 122.30
CA LEU A 560 -29.76 28.67 123.37
C LEU A 560 -28.95 29.72 124.15
N SER A 561 -28.27 30.66 123.48
CA SER A 561 -27.50 31.70 124.15
C SER A 561 -28.36 32.64 125.02
N SER A 562 -29.62 32.86 124.63
CA SER A 562 -30.59 33.62 125.42
C SER A 562 -31.01 32.85 126.68
N ILE A 563 -31.36 31.57 126.52
CA ILE A 563 -31.75 30.68 127.64
C ILE A 563 -30.60 30.48 128.62
N VAL A 564 -29.35 30.39 128.14
CA VAL A 564 -28.15 30.32 129.00
C VAL A 564 -27.98 31.59 129.82
N LYS A 565 -28.09 32.78 129.22
CA LYS A 565 -28.04 34.07 129.94
C LYS A 565 -29.18 34.21 130.94
N GLU A 566 -30.39 33.78 130.58
CA GLU A 566 -31.55 33.78 131.47
C GLU A 566 -31.34 32.85 132.67
N LYS A 567 -30.83 31.62 132.45
CA LYS A 567 -30.39 30.73 133.53
C LYS A 567 -29.28 31.34 134.38
N GLU A 568 -28.31 32.03 133.78
CA GLU A 568 -27.22 32.69 134.52
C GLU A 568 -27.76 33.79 135.44
N ILE A 569 -28.73 34.58 134.97
CA ILE A 569 -29.46 35.58 135.77
C ILE A 569 -30.27 34.89 136.89
N LEU A 570 -30.91 33.76 136.61
CA LEU A 570 -31.67 32.98 137.60
C LEU A 570 -30.77 32.37 138.68
N VAL A 571 -29.61 31.84 138.29
CA VAL A 571 -28.58 31.33 139.20
C VAL A 571 -27.98 32.46 140.04
N LYS A 572 -27.73 33.64 139.46
CA LYS A 572 -27.31 34.84 140.21
C LYS A 572 -28.39 35.31 141.20
N LYS A 573 -29.68 35.24 140.84
CA LYS A 573 -30.78 35.48 141.79
C LYS A 573 -30.81 34.46 142.94
N LEU A 574 -30.60 33.17 142.65
CA LEU A 574 -30.49 32.13 143.69
C LEU A 574 -29.27 32.34 144.60
N GLN A 575 -28.09 32.61 144.04
CA GLN A 575 -26.88 32.91 144.82
C GLN A 575 -27.02 34.18 145.68
N ASN A 576 -27.80 35.17 145.22
CA ASN A 576 -28.09 36.37 146.00
C ASN A 576 -29.13 36.12 147.11
N MET A 577 -30.05 35.16 146.95
CA MET A 577 -30.92 34.71 148.05
C MET A 577 -30.17 33.86 149.09
N VAL A 578 -29.18 33.08 148.67
CA VAL A 578 -28.35 32.23 149.56
C VAL A 578 -27.31 33.04 150.37
N LYS A 579 -27.01 34.29 149.97
CA LYS A 579 -26.01 35.15 150.62
C LYS A 579 -26.59 36.21 151.57
N ALA A 580 -27.86 36.09 151.94
CA ALA A 580 -28.57 37.08 152.75
C ALA A 580 -28.83 36.67 154.21
N ASP A 581 -28.42 35.46 154.65
CA ASP A 581 -28.65 35.04 156.03
C ASP A 581 -27.54 34.13 156.62
N SER A 582 -27.03 34.56 157.79
CA SER A 582 -26.22 33.80 158.77
C SER A 582 -24.79 33.31 158.41
N THR A 583 -24.02 32.98 159.46
CA THR A 583 -22.54 33.02 159.46
C THR A 583 -21.89 31.80 160.15
N ALA A 584 -20.65 31.47 159.73
CA ALA A 584 -19.58 30.75 160.47
C ALA A 584 -19.47 29.19 160.37
N VAL A 585 -18.29 28.72 160.82
CA VAL A 585 -17.85 27.34 161.13
C VAL A 585 -17.17 26.49 160.03
N CYS A 586 -15.84 26.63 159.97
CA CYS A 586 -14.78 25.59 160.02
C CYS A 586 -14.67 24.37 159.04
N ASN A 587 -13.48 24.31 158.43
CA ASN A 587 -12.53 23.16 158.35
C ASN A 587 -12.65 21.99 157.33
N SER A 588 -11.53 21.81 156.61
CA SER A 588 -10.81 20.54 156.30
C SER A 588 -11.30 19.58 155.21
N GLY A 589 -10.36 18.80 154.65
CA GLY A 589 -10.49 17.97 153.44
C GLY A 589 -10.04 18.75 152.19
N GLY A 590 -9.28 18.19 151.23
CA GLY A 590 -9.04 16.78 150.89
C GLY A 590 -10.06 16.29 149.86
N ASP A 591 -9.71 15.62 148.76
CA ASP A 591 -8.40 15.06 148.35
C ASP A 591 -8.31 14.93 146.80
N ASP A 592 -7.34 14.15 146.29
CA ASP A 592 -7.18 13.61 144.92
C ASP A 592 -8.49 13.35 144.11
N GLY A 593 -8.49 13.29 142.77
CA GLY A 593 -7.40 13.05 141.80
C GLY A 593 -7.81 11.92 140.83
N ASN A 594 -7.05 11.69 139.75
CA ASN A 594 -7.27 10.58 138.78
C ASN A 594 -8.65 10.54 138.06
N GLU A 595 -8.93 9.64 137.10
CA GLU A 595 -8.15 9.27 135.90
C GLU A 595 -9.12 8.81 134.77
N ILE A 596 -8.57 8.70 133.56
CA ILE A 596 -8.92 7.90 132.35
C ILE A 596 -10.24 7.05 132.32
N SER A 597 -10.70 6.80 131.09
CA SER A 597 -11.29 5.54 130.56
C SER A 597 -12.81 5.25 130.66
N VAL A 598 -13.41 4.44 129.76
CA VAL A 598 -13.30 4.20 128.28
C VAL A 598 -14.40 3.17 127.89
N LEU A 599 -14.49 2.76 126.61
CA LEU A 599 -15.39 1.73 126.04
C LEU A 599 -16.84 2.20 125.79
N ASN A 600 -17.63 1.69 124.82
CA ASN A 600 -17.40 0.99 123.53
C ASN A 600 -18.74 1.14 122.72
N SER A 601 -18.96 0.70 121.48
CA SER A 601 -18.30 -0.24 120.55
C SER A 601 -18.65 0.21 119.10
N ASP A 602 -17.87 -0.04 118.05
CA ASP A 602 -17.73 -1.31 117.30
C ASP A 602 -19.06 -1.96 116.84
N SER A 603 -19.22 -2.53 115.63
CA SER A 603 -18.35 -2.58 114.43
C SER A 603 -19.27 -2.90 113.21
N THR A 604 -18.85 -2.76 111.95
CA THR A 604 -18.20 -3.88 111.24
C THR A 604 -17.60 -3.44 109.90
N ARG A 605 -16.50 -4.11 109.51
CA ARG A 605 -15.83 -3.97 108.21
C ARG A 605 -15.89 -5.30 107.46
N ALA A 606 -16.19 -5.27 106.16
CA ALA A 606 -15.95 -6.39 105.25
C ALA A 606 -15.02 -5.96 104.10
N THR A 607 -14.19 -6.88 103.62
CA THR A 607 -13.18 -6.62 102.59
C THR A 607 -13.12 -7.83 101.67
N CYS A 608 -13.05 -7.64 100.35
CA CYS A 608 -12.49 -8.68 99.47
C CYS A 608 -11.91 -8.05 98.19
N THR A 609 -10.89 -8.71 97.65
CA THR A 609 -10.11 -8.33 96.45
C THR A 609 -10.36 -9.31 95.31
N LYS A 610 -10.52 -8.80 94.08
CA LYS A 610 -10.39 -9.47 92.75
C LYS A 610 -11.00 -8.52 91.68
N THR A 611 -10.51 -8.40 90.46
CA THR A 611 -9.26 -8.89 89.83
C THR A 611 -8.87 -7.90 88.72
N PHE A 612 -7.59 -7.79 88.38
CA PHE A 612 -7.19 -7.38 87.02
C PHE A 612 -7.42 -8.58 86.09
N GLU A 613 -8.02 -8.37 84.93
CA GLU A 613 -7.98 -9.36 83.84
C GLU A 613 -7.67 -8.65 82.51
N LYS A 614 -6.81 -9.30 81.71
CA LYS A 614 -6.13 -8.73 80.55
C LYS A 614 -6.67 -9.41 79.30
N ALA A 615 -7.61 -8.77 78.61
CA ALA A 615 -8.01 -9.17 77.26
C ALA A 615 -7.00 -8.61 76.24
N ALA A 616 -6.11 -9.46 75.75
CA ALA A 616 -5.19 -9.17 74.64
C ALA A 616 -4.83 -10.48 73.93
N THR A 617 -4.67 -10.43 72.60
CA THR A 617 -4.75 -11.58 71.66
C THR A 617 -6.18 -12.17 71.60
N SER A 618 -6.64 -12.72 70.47
CA SER A 618 -5.94 -13.07 69.23
C SER A 618 -6.03 -12.02 68.11
N ALA A 619 -4.88 -11.68 67.52
CA ALA A 619 -4.84 -11.40 66.09
C ALA A 619 -4.77 -12.76 65.38
N THR A 620 -5.52 -12.92 64.28
CA THR A 620 -5.38 -14.07 63.37
C THR A 620 -4.65 -13.57 62.13
N SER A 621 -3.54 -14.20 61.79
CA SER A 621 -2.74 -13.85 60.62
C SER A 621 -3.42 -14.30 59.32
N VAL A 622 -3.35 -13.45 58.30
CA VAL A 622 -3.46 -13.89 56.90
C VAL A 622 -2.39 -14.95 56.63
N GLN A 623 -2.79 -16.08 56.04
CA GLN A 623 -1.91 -16.84 55.16
C GLN A 623 -2.72 -17.62 54.12
N ALA A 624 -2.84 -17.04 52.92
CA ALA A 624 -3.01 -17.83 51.70
C ALA A 624 -1.65 -18.44 51.30
N GLY A 625 -1.66 -19.52 50.51
CA GLY A 625 -0.44 -20.17 50.02
C GLY A 625 -0.56 -21.70 49.98
N GLY A 626 -1.28 -22.20 48.98
CA GLY A 626 -1.50 -23.63 48.73
C GLY A 626 -2.40 -23.83 47.52
#